data_AF-A0A662QPX9-F1
#
_entry.id   AF-A0A662QPX9-F1
#
_cell.length_a   1.000
_cell.length_b   1.000
_cell.length_c   1.000
_cell.angle_alpha   90.00
_cell.angle_beta   90.00
_cell.angle_gamma   90.00
#
_symmetry.space_group_name_H-M   'P 1'
#
loop_
_entity.id
_entity.type
_entity.pdbx_description
1 polymer ?
#
loop_
_entity_poly.entity_id
_entity_poly.type
_entity_poly.pdbx_seq_one_letter_code
_entity_poly.pdbx_strand_id
1 'polypeptide(L)' 'MGRHKGPDPVKIKKIKKALIGAKEGLWAMEVSRKTKISKSTVQRYLTTYMKDEVVEFRSFSELVKVYKLR' A
#
# COMPACT_ATOMS: atom_id res chain seq x y z
N MET A 1 -27.29 -6.65 -2.39
CA MET A 1 -26.21 -5.69 -2.07
C MET A 1 -24.99 -6.01 -2.93
N GLY A 2 -24.80 -5.30 -4.04
CA GLY A 2 -23.68 -5.54 -4.95
C GLY A 2 -22.37 -5.07 -4.30
N ARG A 3 -21.45 -6.01 -4.03
CA ARG A 3 -20.09 -5.67 -3.64
C ARG A 3 -19.49 -4.84 -4.77
N HIS A 4 -19.16 -3.57 -4.52
CA HIS A 4 -18.44 -2.72 -5.47
C HIS A 4 -17.21 -3.49 -5.96
N LYS A 5 -17.24 -3.87 -7.24
CA LYS A 5 -16.26 -4.74 -7.90
C LYS A 5 -15.12 -3.85 -8.41
N GLY A 6 -14.44 -3.16 -7.50
CA GLY A 6 -13.39 -2.23 -7.87
C GLY A 6 -12.58 -1.75 -6.67
N PRO A 7 -11.34 -1.29 -6.89
CA PRO A 7 -10.57 -0.67 -5.82
C PRO A 7 -11.27 0.62 -5.36
N ASP A 8 -11.37 0.81 -4.05
CA ASP A 8 -11.84 2.07 -3.48
C ASP A 8 -10.81 3.17 -3.78
N PRO A 9 -11.15 4.17 -4.63
CA PRO A 9 -10.21 5.23 -4.99
C PRO A 9 -9.76 6.06 -3.78
N VAL A 10 -10.62 6.16 -2.75
CA VAL A 10 -10.30 6.81 -1.48
C VAL A 10 -9.16 6.09 -0.75
N LYS A 11 -9.14 4.74 -0.76
CA LYS A 11 -8.08 3.95 -0.12
C LYS A 11 -6.77 4.08 -0.87
N ILE A 12 -6.80 4.03 -2.21
CA ILE A 12 -5.62 4.27 -3.05
C ILE A 12 -5.03 5.64 -2.73
N LYS A 13 -5.85 6.70 -2.73
CA LYS A 13 -5.39 8.07 -2.44
C LYS A 13 -4.75 8.19 -1.06
N LYS A 14 -5.32 7.54 -0.03
CA LYS A 14 -4.74 7.49 1.32
C LYS A 14 -3.40 6.76 1.35
N ILE A 15 -3.32 5.59 0.73
CA ILE A 15 -2.08 4.79 0.63
C ILE A 15 -1.00 5.58 -0.10
N LYS A 16 -1.32 6.16 -1.26
CA LYS A 16 -0.42 6.99 -2.05
C LYS A 16 0.08 8.19 -1.25
N LYS A 17 -0.82 8.92 -0.56
CA LYS A 17 -0.42 10.06 0.31
C LYS A 17 0.52 9.62 1.44
N ALA A 18 0.28 8.45 2.05
CA ALA A 18 1.16 7.91 3.07
C ALA A 18 2.57 7.61 2.52
N LEU A 19 2.65 7.07 1.30
CA LEU A 19 3.92 6.77 0.62
C LEU A 19 4.65 8.03 0.12
N ILE A 20 3.95 9.05 -0.38
CA ILE A 20 4.56 10.33 -0.81
C ILE A 20 5.34 10.98 0.33
N GLY A 21 4.82 10.90 1.55
CA GLY A 21 5.48 11.48 2.73
C GLY A 21 6.70 10.70 3.24
N ALA A 22 7.07 9.58 2.61
CA ALA A 22 8.14 8.70 3.10
C ALA A 22 9.16 8.42 1.98
N LYS A 23 10.23 9.21 1.95
CA LYS A 23 11.34 9.11 0.98
C LYS A 23 12.02 7.73 0.96
N GLU A 24 12.06 7.05 2.10
CA GLU A 24 12.70 5.72 2.25
C GLU A 24 11.76 4.55 1.92
N GLY A 25 10.48 4.83 1.65
CA GLY A 25 9.44 3.81 1.49
C GLY A 25 8.80 3.40 2.82
N LEU A 26 7.64 2.76 2.74
CA LEU A 26 6.91 2.24 3.90
C LEU A 26 6.53 0.78 3.70
N TRP A 27 6.68 0.03 4.78
CA TRP A 27 6.14 -1.28 5.06
C TRP A 27 4.61 -1.24 5.00
N ALA A 28 3.99 -2.32 4.52
CA ALA A 28 2.52 -2.43 4.53
C ALA A 28 1.89 -2.21 5.92
N MET A 29 2.60 -2.57 6.99
CA MET A 29 2.14 -2.35 8.37
C MET A 29 2.19 -0.86 8.78
N GLU A 30 3.19 -0.10 8.35
CA GLU A 30 3.26 1.33 8.63
C GLU A 30 2.21 2.11 7.83
N VAL A 31 2.05 1.76 6.54
CA VAL A 31 0.98 2.30 5.71
C VAL A 31 -0.38 2.01 6.35
N SER A 32 -0.58 0.78 6.86
CA SER A 32 -1.79 0.39 7.58
C SER A 32 -2.04 1.29 8.81
N ARG A 33 -1.02 1.50 9.64
CA ARG A 33 -1.11 2.39 10.83
C ARG A 33 -1.44 3.83 10.45
N LYS A 34 -0.76 4.40 9.45
CA LYS A 34 -1.00 5.79 9.00
C LYS A 34 -2.37 6.00 8.37
N THR A 35 -2.84 5.04 7.59
CA THR A 35 -4.09 5.16 6.82
C THR A 35 -5.33 4.64 7.57
N LYS A 36 -5.12 3.93 8.69
CA LYS A 36 -6.14 3.15 9.40
C LYS A 36 -6.85 2.12 8.50
N ILE A 37 -6.13 1.61 7.49
CA ILE A 37 -6.60 0.55 6.58
C ILE A 37 -5.95 -0.76 7.03
N SER A 38 -6.68 -1.88 7.03
CA SER A 38 -6.14 -3.19 7.42
C SER A 38 -4.91 -3.57 6.58
N LYS A 39 -3.88 -4.15 7.22
CA LYS A 39 -2.65 -4.62 6.55
C LYS A 39 -2.93 -5.44 5.30
N SER A 40 -3.84 -6.41 5.36
CA SER A 40 -4.19 -7.26 4.22
C SER A 40 -4.77 -6.47 3.05
N THR A 41 -5.59 -5.46 3.34
CA THR A 41 -6.15 -4.55 2.31
C THR A 41 -5.04 -3.70 1.70
N VAL A 42 -4.16 -3.13 2.53
CA VAL A 42 -3.00 -2.38 2.03
C VAL A 42 -2.13 -3.24 1.13
N GLN A 43 -1.78 -4.44 1.57
CA GLN A 43 -0.93 -5.36 0.82
C GLN A 43 -1.57 -5.73 -0.51
N ARG A 44 -2.85 -6.09 -0.52
CA ARG A 44 -3.61 -6.33 -1.76
C ARG A 44 -3.61 -5.11 -2.68
N TYR A 45 -3.77 -3.91 -2.15
CA TYR A 45 -3.80 -2.70 -2.97
C TYR A 45 -2.44 -2.39 -3.59
N LEU A 46 -1.37 -2.52 -2.81
CA LEU A 46 0.00 -2.31 -3.28
C LEU A 46 0.37 -3.32 -4.37
N THR A 47 0.03 -4.60 -4.20
CA THR A 47 0.42 -5.65 -5.16
C THR A 47 -0.52 -5.78 -6.36
N THR A 48 -1.81 -5.49 -6.21
CA THR A 48 -2.81 -5.70 -7.27
C THR A 48 -3.14 -4.42 -8.04
N TYR A 49 -3.36 -3.31 -7.33
CA TYR A 49 -3.90 -2.08 -7.92
C TYR A 49 -2.84 -1.00 -8.13
N MET A 50 -1.76 -1.02 -7.37
CA MET A 50 -0.69 -0.01 -7.42
C MET A 50 0.64 -0.57 -7.91
N LYS A 51 0.68 -1.78 -8.47
CA LYS A 51 1.92 -2.46 -8.89
C LYS A 51 2.79 -1.64 -9.84
N ASP A 52 2.16 -0.79 -10.67
CA ASP A 52 2.83 0.07 -11.64
C ASP A 52 3.29 1.40 -11.02
N GLU A 53 2.66 1.81 -9.91
CA GLU A 53 2.97 3.06 -9.20
C GLU A 53 3.95 2.86 -8.05
N VAL A 54 3.99 1.66 -7.45
CA VAL A 54 4.87 1.34 -6.33
C VAL A 54 5.93 0.31 -6.70
N VAL A 55 7.13 0.52 -6.19
CA VAL A 55 8.26 -0.39 -6.33
C VAL A 55 8.55 -1.02 -4.97
N GLU A 56 8.76 -2.34 -4.94
CA GLU A 56 9.31 -3.01 -3.77
C GLU A 56 10.80 -2.64 -3.68
N PHE A 57 11.17 -1.89 -2.64
CA PHE A 57 12.53 -1.38 -2.48
C PHE A 57 13.42 -2.32 -1.67
N ARG A 58 12.86 -2.92 -0.63
CA ARG A 58 13.55 -3.89 0.24
C ARG A 58 12.56 -4.92 0.78
N SER A 59 13.00 -6.16 0.87
CA SER A 59 12.33 -7.21 1.62
C SER A 59 13.23 -7.68 2.76
N PHE A 60 12.78 -7.51 4.00
CA PHE A 60 13.41 -8.10 5.18
C PHE A 60 12.71 -9.43 5.47
N SER A 61 13.33 -10.53 5.06
CA SER A 61 12.70 -11.87 5.06
C SER A 61 11.44 -11.91 4.18
N GLU A 62 10.83 -13.09 4.00
CA GLU A 62 9.59 -13.26 3.23
C GLU A 62 8.38 -12.54 3.86
N LEU A 63 8.53 -12.06 5.10
CA LEU A 63 7.47 -11.52 5.93
C LEU A 63 7.31 -9.98 5.85
N VAL A 64 8.38 -9.26 5.52
CA VAL A 64 8.39 -7.79 5.54
C VAL A 64 8.83 -7.23 4.20
N LYS A 65 7.91 -6.57 3.50
CA LYS A 65 8.15 -5.90 2.21
C LYS A 65 7.97 -4.39 2.38
N VAL A 66 8.96 -3.62 1.93
CA VAL A 66 8.99 -2.16 1.93
C VAL A 66 8.65 -1.66 0.54
N TYR A 67 7.63 -0.82 0.44
CA TYR A 67 7.14 -0.26 -0.81
C TYR A 67 7.46 1.23 -0.87
N LYS A 68 7.95 1.70 -2.01
CA LYS A 68 8.11 3.13 -2.32
C LYS A 68 7.31 3.48 -3.57
N LEU A 69 6.98 4.75 -3.76
CA LEU A 69 6.48 5.20 -5.06
C LEU A 69 7.63 5.20 -6.07
N ARG A 70 7.31 4.89 -7.32
CA ARG A 70 8.23 4.98 -8.45
C ARG A 70 8.70 6.42 -8.66
#